data_AF-U4TSK6-F1
#
_entry.id   AF-U4TSK6-F1
#
_cell.length_a   1.000
_cell.length_b   1.000
_cell.length_c   1.000
_cell.angle_alpha   90.00
_cell.angle_beta   90.00
_cell.angle_gamma   90.00
#
_symmetry.space_group_name_H-M   'P 1'
#
loop_
_entity.id
_entity.type
_entity.pdbx_description
1 polymer ?
#
loop_
_entity_poly.entity_id
_entity_poly.type
_entity_poly.pdbx_seq_one_letter_code
_entity_poly.pdbx_strand_id
1 'polypeptide(L)'
;MISIGAAVMLVLTGCTKPTANSQQLTSQSSQTSQAAASRESKQAYYYDSLAAADRKKIAFAFKANEDSTGHQEVGVPYNVNMAVRNMTDKTIKFDQRDFLVYLDSHHKSNSARSGELVLKPGETTTVHNLFKGVGGQSFVGGGMFVYLNSQLPLAYTYQAFMRDGVTSANLKDQKVIDINNPQPQEDETSSAASDSDDDD
;
A
#
# COMPACT_ATOMS: atom_id res chain seq x y z
N MET A 1 40.08 13.47 -52.05
CA MET A 1 40.21 12.46 -50.97
C MET A 1 39.56 11.18 -51.46
N ILE A 2 40.30 10.08 -51.41
CA ILE A 2 39.88 8.73 -51.77
C ILE A 2 39.30 8.06 -50.53
N SER A 3 38.13 7.42 -50.64
CA SER A 3 37.76 6.18 -49.92
C SER A 3 36.43 5.69 -50.53
N ILE A 4 36.35 4.62 -51.33
CA ILE A 4 36.38 3.19 -50.94
C ILE A 4 35.43 2.96 -49.75
N GLY A 5 34.30 2.25 -49.85
CA GLY A 5 33.90 1.19 -50.76
C GLY A 5 33.41 0.01 -49.91
N ALA A 6 32.14 -0.38 -50.11
CA ALA A 6 31.51 -1.69 -49.89
C ALA A 6 31.87 -2.56 -48.66
N ALA A 7 30.83 -3.04 -47.96
CA ALA A 7 30.35 -4.43 -48.06
C ALA A 7 29.52 -4.82 -46.82
N VAL A 8 28.28 -5.22 -47.07
CA VAL A 8 27.39 -5.89 -46.12
C VAL A 8 27.78 -7.36 -46.07
N MET A 9 28.09 -7.88 -44.88
CA MET A 9 28.15 -9.33 -44.62
C MET A 9 27.02 -9.77 -43.71
N LEU A 10 26.06 -10.48 -44.30
CA LEU A 10 25.11 -11.36 -43.62
C LEU A 10 25.83 -12.66 -43.25
N VAL A 11 25.77 -13.06 -41.98
CA VAL A 11 26.18 -14.41 -41.55
C VAL A 11 24.96 -15.14 -41.01
N LEU A 12 24.57 -16.19 -41.73
CA LEU A 12 23.51 -17.15 -41.40
C LEU A 12 24.17 -18.47 -41.00
N THR A 13 24.04 -18.89 -39.74
CA THR A 13 24.26 -20.26 -39.22
C THR A 13 23.58 -20.35 -37.85
N GLY A 14 22.83 -21.36 -37.43
CA GLY A 14 22.37 -22.63 -37.99
C GLY A 14 21.71 -23.40 -36.83
N CYS A 15 20.53 -23.97 -37.06
CA CYS A 15 19.82 -24.82 -36.09
C CYS A 15 20.37 -26.26 -36.15
N THR A 16 20.76 -26.84 -35.01
CA THR A 16 21.00 -28.30 -34.90
C THR A 16 20.18 -28.89 -33.77
N LYS A 17 19.25 -29.78 -34.15
CA LYS A 17 18.52 -30.68 -33.25
C LYS A 17 19.36 -31.94 -33.00
N PRO A 18 19.36 -32.53 -31.80
CA PRO A 18 19.77 -33.91 -31.63
C PRO A 18 18.54 -34.85 -31.56
N THR A 19 18.57 -35.87 -32.42
CA THR A 19 17.70 -37.06 -32.40
C THR A 19 18.30 -38.12 -31.47
N ALA A 20 17.42 -38.85 -30.77
CA ALA A 20 17.72 -39.98 -29.89
C ALA A 20 18.32 -41.19 -30.65
N ASN A 21 19.25 -41.95 -30.05
CA ASN A 21 18.95 -43.16 -29.27
C ASN A 21 20.24 -43.92 -28.82
N SER A 22 20.12 -44.55 -27.65
CA SER A 22 20.78 -45.79 -27.18
C SER A 22 22.27 -45.87 -26.79
N GLN A 23 22.44 -45.94 -25.46
CA GLN A 23 23.18 -46.96 -24.69
C GLN A 23 24.68 -47.19 -24.96
N GLN A 24 25.53 -46.76 -24.02
CA GLN A 24 26.40 -47.70 -23.30
C GLN A 24 26.88 -47.13 -21.96
N LEU A 25 26.72 -47.95 -20.92
CA LEU A 25 27.15 -47.75 -19.54
C LEU A 25 28.67 -48.01 -19.46
N THR A 26 29.47 -47.10 -18.91
CA THR A 26 30.66 -47.45 -18.10
C THR A 26 31.06 -46.28 -17.20
N SER A 27 31.35 -46.63 -15.95
CA SER A 27 31.61 -45.76 -14.82
C SER A 27 32.94 -45.01 -14.92
N GLN A 28 32.94 -43.70 -14.66
CA GLN A 28 34.14 -43.05 -14.14
C GLN A 28 33.81 -41.80 -13.32
N SER A 29 34.24 -41.85 -12.07
CA SER A 29 34.22 -40.82 -11.06
C SER A 29 34.85 -39.51 -11.57
N SER A 30 34.10 -38.42 -11.49
CA SER A 30 34.67 -37.08 -11.28
C SER A 30 33.65 -36.24 -10.53
N GLN A 31 33.84 -36.17 -9.21
CA GLN A 31 33.21 -35.19 -8.34
C GLN A 31 33.59 -33.80 -8.84
N THR A 32 32.69 -33.19 -9.61
CA THR A 32 32.71 -31.74 -9.81
C THR A 32 31.60 -31.20 -8.93
N SER A 33 31.99 -30.80 -7.73
CA SER A 33 31.14 -30.08 -6.78
C SER A 33 30.77 -28.73 -7.38
N GLN A 34 29.80 -28.71 -8.30
CA GLN A 34 28.99 -27.52 -8.51
C GLN A 34 28.10 -27.42 -7.27
N ALA A 35 28.60 -26.67 -6.28
CA ALA A 35 27.75 -26.02 -5.30
C ALA A 35 26.82 -25.09 -6.07
N ALA A 36 25.72 -25.65 -6.58
CA ALA A 36 24.53 -24.90 -6.87
C ALA A 36 24.11 -24.34 -5.52
N ALA A 37 24.55 -23.10 -5.23
CA ALA A 37 23.94 -22.28 -4.21
C ALA A 37 22.45 -22.26 -4.57
N SER A 38 21.68 -23.08 -3.86
CA SER A 38 20.24 -23.06 -3.90
C SER A 38 19.87 -21.63 -3.58
N ARG A 39 19.53 -20.85 -4.60
CA ARG A 39 18.81 -19.60 -4.42
C ARG A 39 17.48 -20.04 -3.84
N GLU A 40 17.41 -20.14 -2.52
CA GLU A 40 16.14 -20.18 -1.81
C GLU A 40 15.31 -19.07 -2.42
N SER A 41 14.26 -19.45 -3.15
CA SER A 41 13.26 -18.48 -3.57
C SER A 41 12.70 -17.94 -2.26
N LYS A 42 13.14 -16.75 -1.85
CA LYS A 42 12.62 -16.11 -0.64
C LYS A 42 11.11 -16.09 -0.77
N GLN A 43 10.44 -16.92 0.05
CA GLN A 43 9.00 -17.05 0.06
C GLN A 43 8.39 -15.66 0.21
N ALA A 44 7.39 -15.36 -0.60
CA ALA A 44 6.65 -14.11 -0.53
C ALA A 44 5.40 -14.31 0.32
N TYR A 45 5.10 -13.34 1.18
CA TYR A 45 4.01 -13.41 2.15
C TYR A 45 3.00 -12.30 1.87
N TYR A 46 1.71 -12.63 1.90
CA TYR A 46 0.67 -11.60 1.87
C TYR A 46 0.65 -10.83 3.19
N TYR A 47 0.41 -9.51 3.12
CA TYR A 47 0.48 -8.62 4.27
C TYR A 47 -0.43 -9.02 5.44
N ASP A 48 -1.66 -9.45 5.15
CA ASP A 48 -2.64 -9.92 6.13
C ASP A 48 -2.19 -11.21 6.85
N SER A 49 -1.41 -12.05 6.18
CA SER A 49 -0.84 -13.28 6.74
C SER A 49 0.38 -13.07 7.65
N LEU A 50 0.96 -11.87 7.67
CA LEU A 50 2.15 -11.58 8.49
C LEU A 50 1.83 -11.60 9.99
N ALA A 51 2.82 -11.95 10.81
CA ALA A 51 2.74 -11.72 12.24
C ALA A 51 2.65 -10.19 12.52
N ALA A 52 1.96 -9.83 13.61
CA ALA A 52 1.78 -8.42 13.98
C ALA A 52 3.10 -7.64 14.15
N ALA A 53 4.16 -8.31 14.63
CA ALA A 53 5.48 -7.73 14.77
C ALA A 53 6.13 -7.36 13.42
N ASP A 54 5.88 -8.15 12.37
CA ASP A 54 6.38 -7.87 11.02
C ASP A 54 5.53 -6.81 10.32
N ARG A 55 4.20 -6.82 10.50
CA ARG A 55 3.34 -5.74 9.98
C ARG A 55 3.77 -4.37 10.50
N LYS A 56 4.19 -4.26 11.76
CA LYS A 56 4.72 -3.01 12.35
C LYS A 56 6.02 -2.51 11.70
N LYS A 57 6.72 -3.35 10.93
CA LYS A 57 7.91 -2.98 10.15
C LYS A 57 7.57 -2.59 8.71
N ILE A 58 6.30 -2.54 8.35
CA ILE A 58 5.85 -1.96 7.09
C ILE A 58 5.34 -0.55 7.39
N ALA A 59 5.94 0.45 6.74
CA ALA A 59 5.55 1.84 6.93
C ALA A 59 4.74 2.33 5.73
N PHE A 60 3.60 2.96 6.00
CA PHE A 60 2.75 3.58 4.99
C PHE A 60 2.74 5.08 5.15
N ALA A 61 2.69 5.79 4.02
CA ALA A 61 2.41 7.21 3.94
C ALA A 61 1.33 7.45 2.88
N PHE A 62 0.39 8.34 3.17
CA PHE A 62 -0.71 8.69 2.29
C PHE A 62 -0.74 10.19 2.06
N LYS A 63 -0.96 10.59 0.81
CA LYS A 63 -1.03 11.99 0.42
C LYS A 63 -2.24 12.20 -0.49
N ALA A 64 -3.19 12.98 0.00
CA ALA A 64 -4.31 13.47 -0.80
C ALA A 64 -3.84 14.69 -1.61
N ASN A 65 -4.11 14.67 -2.91
CA ASN A 65 -3.83 15.78 -3.83
C ASN A 65 -5.15 16.17 -4.48
N GLU A 66 -5.42 17.47 -4.56
CA GLU A 66 -6.62 17.98 -5.22
C GLU A 66 -6.68 17.46 -6.66
N ASP A 67 -7.84 16.98 -7.05
CA ASP A 67 -8.15 16.64 -8.43
C ASP A 67 -8.82 17.85 -9.07
N SER A 68 -8.00 18.69 -9.70
CA SER A 68 -8.44 19.90 -10.39
C SER A 68 -9.31 19.62 -11.63
N THR A 69 -9.54 18.36 -11.99
CA THR A 69 -10.42 17.97 -13.11
C THR A 69 -11.88 17.76 -12.69
N GLY A 70 -12.16 17.74 -11.38
CA GLY A 70 -13.51 17.55 -10.82
C GLY A 70 -14.42 18.77 -10.91
N HIS A 71 -15.73 18.53 -10.98
CA HIS A 71 -16.74 19.60 -10.89
C HIS A 71 -16.76 20.20 -9.47
N GLN A 72 -16.38 21.47 -9.34
CA GLN A 72 -16.21 22.13 -8.04
C GLN A 72 -17.51 22.42 -7.29
N GLU A 73 -18.66 22.22 -7.93
CA GLU A 73 -19.98 22.48 -7.34
C GLU A 73 -20.31 21.59 -6.12
N VAL A 74 -19.59 20.48 -5.94
CA VAL A 74 -19.79 19.52 -4.83
C VAL A 74 -18.60 19.48 -3.84
N GLY A 75 -17.69 20.46 -3.93
CA GLY A 75 -16.42 20.50 -3.21
C GLY A 75 -15.26 19.88 -4.02
N VAL A 76 -14.02 20.19 -3.64
CA VAL A 76 -12.83 19.72 -4.36
C VAL A 76 -12.61 18.23 -4.09
N PRO A 77 -12.67 17.36 -5.12
CA PRO A 77 -12.31 15.95 -4.96
C PRO A 77 -10.80 15.80 -4.86
N TYR A 78 -10.35 14.72 -4.22
CA TYR A 78 -8.94 14.40 -4.07
C TYR A 78 -8.62 13.02 -4.62
N ASN A 79 -7.42 12.90 -5.17
CA ASN A 79 -6.77 11.63 -5.46
C ASN A 79 -5.72 11.34 -4.38
N VAL A 80 -5.73 10.12 -3.84
CA VAL A 80 -4.83 9.71 -2.77
C VAL A 80 -3.73 8.81 -3.33
N ASN A 81 -2.49 9.22 -3.11
CA ASN A 81 -1.31 8.40 -3.35
C ASN A 81 -0.90 7.68 -2.07
N MET A 82 -0.33 6.49 -2.20
CA MET A 82 0.28 5.76 -1.10
C MET A 82 1.76 5.51 -1.38
N ALA A 83 2.63 5.78 -0.43
CA ALA A 83 3.98 5.22 -0.39
C ALA A 83 4.03 4.13 0.68
N VAL A 84 4.67 3.01 0.36
CA VAL A 84 4.83 1.88 1.28
C VAL A 84 6.28 1.43 1.27
N ARG A 85 6.84 1.24 2.46
CA ARG A 85 8.21 0.77 2.67
C ARG A 85 8.20 -0.53 3.45
N ASN A 86 8.88 -1.54 2.92
CA ASN A 86 9.09 -2.82 3.58
C ASN A 86 10.41 -2.80 4.36
N MET A 87 10.37 -2.76 5.69
CA MET A 87 11.56 -2.84 6.55
C MET A 87 11.74 -4.23 7.17
N THR A 88 11.04 -5.24 6.65
CA THR A 88 11.26 -6.65 7.01
C THR A 88 12.38 -7.25 6.15
N ASP A 89 12.80 -8.46 6.50
CA ASP A 89 13.69 -9.32 5.72
C ASP A 89 12.94 -10.24 4.73
N LYS A 90 11.60 -10.12 4.67
CA LYS A 90 10.68 -10.91 3.84
C LYS A 90 10.25 -10.14 2.60
N THR A 91 9.92 -10.86 1.53
CA THR A 91 9.20 -10.28 0.39
C THR A 91 7.71 -10.22 0.75
N ILE A 92 7.10 -9.04 0.65
CA ILE A 92 5.70 -8.81 1.01
C ILE A 92 4.86 -8.58 -0.23
N LYS A 93 3.63 -9.09 -0.22
CA LYS A 93 2.62 -8.97 -1.27
C LYS A 93 1.37 -8.30 -0.72
N PHE A 94 0.77 -7.46 -1.56
CA PHE A 94 -0.54 -6.85 -1.33
C PHE A 94 -1.40 -7.09 -2.57
N ASP A 95 -2.66 -7.49 -2.39
CA ASP A 95 -3.65 -7.26 -3.45
C ASP A 95 -4.03 -5.78 -3.39
N GLN A 96 -3.80 -5.06 -4.48
CA GLN A 96 -4.08 -3.63 -4.52
C GLN A 96 -5.58 -3.31 -4.41
N ARG A 97 -6.49 -4.27 -4.61
CA ARG A 97 -7.93 -4.10 -4.41
C ARG A 97 -8.34 -4.05 -2.94
N ASP A 98 -7.51 -4.62 -2.07
CA ASP A 98 -7.81 -4.74 -0.65
C ASP A 98 -7.49 -3.47 0.14
N PHE A 99 -6.86 -2.47 -0.47
CA PHE A 99 -6.77 -1.16 0.14
C PHE A 99 -8.14 -0.48 0.15
N LEU A 100 -8.59 -0.06 1.33
CA LEU A 100 -9.84 0.65 1.53
C LEU A 100 -9.58 1.96 2.28
N VAL A 101 -10.49 2.91 2.11
CA VAL A 101 -10.57 4.08 2.97
C VAL A 101 -11.97 4.16 3.56
N TYR A 102 -12.06 4.17 4.88
CA TYR A 102 -13.27 4.54 5.60
C TYR A 102 -13.30 6.06 5.70
N LEU A 103 -14.32 6.67 5.10
CA LEU A 103 -14.51 8.11 5.07
C LEU A 103 -15.21 8.61 6.33
N ASP A 104 -16.02 7.73 6.93
CA ASP A 104 -16.66 7.82 8.24
C ASP A 104 -17.08 6.41 8.70
N SER A 105 -17.94 6.28 9.71
CA SER A 105 -18.43 5.00 10.25
C SER A 105 -19.32 4.20 9.28
N HIS A 106 -19.86 4.83 8.24
CA HIS A 106 -20.85 4.24 7.33
C HIS A 106 -20.39 4.20 5.86
N HIS A 107 -19.46 5.08 5.47
CA HIS A 107 -19.00 5.21 4.09
C HIS A 107 -17.57 4.69 3.94
N LYS A 108 -17.38 3.86 2.92
CA LYS A 108 -16.05 3.41 2.49
C LYS A 108 -15.88 3.57 0.99
N SER A 109 -14.63 3.77 0.57
CA SER A 109 -14.23 3.72 -0.84
C SER A 109 -13.17 2.64 -1.03
N ASN A 110 -13.27 1.95 -2.17
CA ASN A 110 -12.31 0.91 -2.55
C ASN A 110 -11.16 1.51 -3.35
N SER A 111 -10.03 0.83 -3.34
CA SER A 111 -8.91 1.14 -4.22
C SER A 111 -9.32 1.15 -5.70
N ALA A 112 -8.81 2.15 -6.43
CA ALA A 112 -8.91 2.26 -7.89
C ALA A 112 -7.82 1.43 -8.60
N ARG A 113 -7.04 0.63 -7.86
CA ARG A 113 -5.92 -0.17 -8.37
C ARG A 113 -6.23 -1.65 -8.22
N SER A 114 -5.59 -2.46 -9.04
CA SER A 114 -5.76 -3.91 -9.06
C SER A 114 -4.45 -4.62 -9.30
N GLY A 115 -4.42 -5.92 -8.98
CA GLY A 115 -3.25 -6.76 -9.15
C GLY A 115 -2.32 -6.72 -7.95
N GLU A 116 -1.24 -7.48 -8.03
CA GLU A 116 -0.33 -7.68 -6.91
C GLU A 116 0.73 -6.57 -6.86
N LEU A 117 0.89 -5.94 -5.69
CA LEU A 117 2.05 -5.13 -5.36
C LEU A 117 3.04 -6.00 -4.58
N VAL A 118 4.24 -6.17 -5.12
CA VAL A 118 5.32 -6.95 -4.49
C VAL A 118 6.41 -6.01 -4.02
N LEU A 119 6.81 -6.13 -2.75
CA LEU A 119 7.86 -5.34 -2.12
C LEU A 119 8.94 -6.25 -1.57
N LYS A 120 10.15 -6.14 -2.11
CA LYS A 120 11.33 -6.82 -1.58
C LYS A 120 11.78 -6.19 -0.24
N PRO A 121 12.60 -6.90 0.54
CA PRO A 121 13.21 -6.34 1.75
C PRO A 121 13.90 -5.00 1.47
N GLY A 122 13.59 -3.98 2.28
CA GLY A 122 14.14 -2.62 2.16
C GLY A 122 13.50 -1.75 1.09
N GLU A 123 12.67 -2.31 0.21
CA GLU A 123 12.07 -1.59 -0.91
C GLU A 123 11.04 -0.56 -0.46
N THR A 124 10.98 0.56 -1.19
CA THR A 124 9.92 1.57 -1.07
C THR A 124 9.30 1.80 -2.44
N THR A 125 7.97 1.73 -2.49
CA THR A 125 7.21 1.91 -3.74
C THR A 125 6.07 2.87 -3.52
N THR A 126 5.80 3.69 -4.52
CA THR A 126 4.64 4.60 -4.54
C THR A 126 3.57 4.06 -5.49
N VAL A 127 2.34 3.96 -4.97
CA VAL A 127 1.12 3.68 -5.73
C VAL A 127 0.37 4.99 -5.91
N HIS A 128 0.39 5.51 -7.12
CA HIS A 128 -0.34 6.72 -7.48
C HIS A 128 -1.83 6.44 -7.69
N ASN A 129 -2.67 7.39 -7.28
CA ASN A 129 -4.12 7.34 -7.42
C ASN A 129 -4.70 6.03 -6.88
N LEU A 130 -4.25 5.63 -5.68
CA LEU A 130 -4.76 4.46 -4.97
C LEU A 130 -6.26 4.62 -4.72
N PHE A 131 -6.69 5.81 -4.29
CA PHE A 131 -8.10 6.19 -4.23
C PHE A 131 -8.33 7.42 -5.11
N LYS A 132 -9.52 7.51 -5.71
CA LYS A 132 -9.92 8.61 -6.60
C LYS A 132 -11.24 9.21 -6.17
N GLY A 133 -11.41 10.51 -6.42
CA GLY A 133 -12.67 11.21 -6.17
C GLY A 133 -13.09 11.22 -4.70
N VAL A 134 -12.12 11.21 -3.77
CA VAL A 134 -12.40 11.25 -2.34
C VAL A 134 -12.77 12.67 -1.95
N GLY A 135 -13.92 12.87 -1.31
CA GLY A 135 -14.38 14.20 -0.89
C GLY A 135 -13.46 14.82 0.17
N GLY A 136 -13.19 16.11 0.08
CA GLY A 136 -12.28 16.82 1.00
C GLY A 136 -12.66 16.70 2.48
N GLN A 137 -13.96 16.55 2.78
CA GLN A 137 -14.46 16.37 4.16
C GLN A 137 -13.87 15.14 4.85
N SER A 138 -13.52 14.10 4.08
CA SER A 138 -12.93 12.86 4.59
C SER A 138 -11.51 13.03 5.15
N PHE A 139 -10.91 14.21 4.98
CA PHE A 139 -9.58 14.52 5.50
C PHE A 139 -9.58 15.61 6.58
N VAL A 140 -10.74 16.17 6.93
CA VAL A 140 -10.88 17.12 8.05
C VAL A 140 -11.60 16.50 9.26
N GLY A 141 -12.36 15.43 9.05
CA GLY A 141 -13.00 14.63 10.11
C GLY A 141 -12.28 13.30 10.41
N GLY A 142 -12.97 12.42 11.14
CA GLY A 142 -12.52 11.06 11.41
C GLY A 142 -12.67 10.15 10.18
N GLY A 143 -11.61 9.40 9.87
CA GLY A 143 -11.52 8.45 8.78
C GLY A 143 -10.22 7.67 8.81
N MET A 144 -10.15 6.55 8.10
CA MET A 144 -9.03 5.61 8.20
C MET A 144 -8.70 4.93 6.88
N PHE A 145 -7.41 4.91 6.52
CA PHE A 145 -6.87 4.01 5.50
C PHE A 145 -6.63 2.64 6.11
N VAL A 146 -7.09 1.59 5.45
CA VAL A 146 -6.98 0.21 5.93
C VAL A 146 -6.57 -0.74 4.81
N TYR A 147 -6.10 -1.93 5.20
CA TYR A 147 -5.98 -3.08 4.31
C TYR A 147 -7.03 -4.12 4.68
N LEU A 148 -7.84 -4.61 3.75
CA LEU A 148 -8.93 -5.58 3.93
C LEU A 148 -10.11 -5.09 4.79
N ASN A 149 -9.87 -4.57 6.00
CA ASN A 149 -10.87 -4.13 6.96
C ASN A 149 -10.26 -3.27 8.09
N SER A 150 -11.10 -2.76 9.00
CA SER A 150 -10.67 -1.93 10.13
C SER A 150 -9.77 -2.62 11.16
N GLN A 151 -9.61 -3.95 11.12
CA GLN A 151 -8.67 -4.66 11.99
C GLN A 151 -7.21 -4.55 11.53
N LEU A 152 -6.96 -4.04 10.32
CA LEU A 152 -5.63 -3.77 9.76
C LEU A 152 -5.49 -2.29 9.39
N PRO A 153 -5.49 -1.38 10.38
CA PRO A 153 -5.34 0.05 10.15
C PRO A 153 -3.95 0.38 9.59
N LEU A 154 -3.90 1.29 8.61
CA LEU A 154 -2.66 1.73 7.98
C LEU A 154 -2.29 3.17 8.37
N ALA A 155 -3.28 4.07 8.46
CA ALA A 155 -3.16 5.44 8.96
C ALA A 155 -4.55 6.06 9.13
N TYR A 156 -4.69 7.09 9.98
CA TYR A 156 -5.87 7.96 9.96
C TYR A 156 -5.80 8.95 8.79
N THR A 157 -6.95 9.38 8.27
CA THR A 157 -7.05 10.26 7.09
C THR A 157 -6.90 11.74 7.41
N TYR A 158 -7.08 12.13 8.68
CA TYR A 158 -7.04 13.52 9.13
C TYR A 158 -5.76 14.23 8.66
N GLN A 159 -5.92 15.34 7.94
CA GLN A 159 -4.86 16.14 7.33
C GLN A 159 -4.03 15.46 6.23
N ALA A 160 -4.51 14.39 5.60
CA ALA A 160 -3.80 13.76 4.47
C ALA A 160 -3.56 14.70 3.27
N PHE A 161 -4.27 15.83 3.16
CA PHE A 161 -4.03 16.86 2.15
C PHE A 161 -2.88 17.81 2.48
N MET A 162 -2.43 17.90 3.74
CA MET A 162 -1.33 18.77 4.17
C MET A 162 -0.03 18.39 3.46
N ARG A 163 0.92 19.33 3.32
CA ARG A 163 2.14 19.20 2.50
C ARG A 163 2.76 17.80 2.52
N ASP A 164 3.00 17.27 3.71
CA ASP A 164 3.74 16.01 3.92
C ASP A 164 2.82 14.77 3.99
N GLY A 165 1.51 14.96 3.88
CA GLY A 165 0.51 13.91 4.02
C GLY A 165 0.44 13.36 5.44
N VAL A 166 0.04 12.10 5.55
CA VAL A 166 -0.03 11.35 6.81
C VAL A 166 0.75 10.06 6.72
N THR A 167 1.13 9.50 7.86
CA THR A 167 1.84 8.21 7.92
C THR A 167 1.23 7.32 8.98
N SER A 168 1.59 6.03 8.97
CA SER A 168 1.19 5.07 10.01
C SER A 168 1.57 5.49 11.44
N ALA A 169 2.46 6.46 11.61
CA ALA A 169 2.76 7.02 12.93
C ALA A 169 1.55 7.71 13.57
N ASN A 170 0.63 8.27 12.77
CA ASN A 170 -0.54 8.98 13.30
C ASN A 170 -1.55 8.06 14.00
N LEU A 171 -1.45 6.73 13.81
CA LEU A 171 -2.24 5.74 14.56
C LEU A 171 -1.95 5.77 16.07
N LYS A 172 -0.88 6.44 16.49
CA LYS A 172 -0.47 6.60 17.89
C LYS A 172 -0.56 8.05 18.38
N ASP A 173 -1.01 8.97 17.54
CA ASP A 173 -1.17 10.37 17.89
C ASP A 173 -2.50 10.54 18.62
N GLN A 174 -2.45 10.88 19.92
CA GLN A 174 -3.65 10.97 20.75
C GLN A 174 -4.66 11.97 20.20
N LYS A 175 -4.21 13.12 19.69
CA LYS A 175 -5.12 14.13 19.13
C LYS A 175 -5.85 13.59 17.90
N VAL A 176 -5.16 12.82 17.06
CA VAL A 176 -5.76 12.22 15.87
C VAL A 176 -6.70 11.07 16.28
N ILE A 177 -6.35 10.29 17.30
CA ILE A 177 -7.21 9.25 17.86
C ILE A 177 -8.53 9.86 18.36
N ASP A 178 -8.47 10.97 19.10
CA ASP A 178 -9.66 11.63 19.65
C ASP A 178 -10.60 12.14 18.54
N ILE A 179 -10.06 12.66 17.44
CA ILE A 179 -10.83 13.06 16.25
C ILE A 179 -11.54 11.87 15.61
N ASN A 180 -10.91 10.69 15.63
CA ASN A 180 -11.43 9.49 14.98
C ASN A 180 -12.37 8.66 15.86
N ASN A 181 -12.34 8.88 17.18
CA ASN A 181 -13.18 8.22 18.16
C ASN A 181 -13.78 9.27 19.11
N PRO A 182 -14.64 10.17 18.62
CA PRO A 182 -15.24 11.19 19.47
C PRO A 182 -15.98 10.49 20.62
N GLN A 183 -15.58 10.77 21.85
CA GLN A 183 -16.34 10.35 23.03
C GLN A 183 -17.73 11.01 22.95
N PRO A 184 -18.81 10.32 23.39
CA PRO A 184 -20.07 11.00 23.64
C PRO A 184 -19.79 12.18 24.59
N GLN A 185 -20.09 13.40 24.17
CA GLN A 185 -20.09 14.52 25.10
C GLN A 185 -21.19 14.23 26.13
N GLU A 186 -20.82 14.10 27.39
CA GLU A 186 -21.79 14.23 28.48
C GLU A 186 -22.30 15.68 28.40
N ASP A 187 -23.53 15.84 27.91
CA ASP A 187 -24.23 17.11 27.98
C ASP A 187 -24.32 17.49 29.46
N GLU A 188 -23.54 18.48 29.89
CA GLU A 188 -23.80 19.17 31.15
C GLU A 188 -25.14 19.88 31.02
N THR A 189 -26.21 19.12 31.32
CA THR A 189 -27.51 19.69 31.67
C THR A 189 -27.27 20.49 32.94
N SER A 190 -27.09 21.79 32.78
CA SER A 190 -27.16 22.74 33.88
C SER A 190 -28.55 22.64 34.50
N SER A 191 -28.63 22.01 35.66
CA SER A 191 -29.81 22.02 36.52
C SER A 191 -30.09 23.46 36.92
N ALA A 192 -30.93 24.16 36.15
CA ALA A 192 -31.58 25.35 36.65
C ALA A 192 -32.62 24.89 37.68
N ALA A 193 -32.21 24.89 38.94
CA ALA A 193 -33.15 24.84 40.06
C ALA A 193 -34.03 26.10 39.98
N SER A 194 -35.27 25.95 39.53
CA SER A 194 -36.33 26.91 39.82
C SER A 194 -36.92 26.53 41.17
N ASP A 195 -36.28 27.08 42.19
CA ASP A 195 -36.83 27.22 43.53
C ASP A 195 -37.91 28.31 43.48
N SER A 196 -39.14 27.94 43.79
CA SER A 196 -40.19 28.87 44.20
C SER A 196 -41.28 28.10 44.93
N ASP A 197 -40.99 27.80 46.19
CA ASP A 197 -41.99 27.61 47.24
C ASP A 197 -42.65 28.96 47.60
N ASP A 198 -43.94 28.87 47.95
CA ASP A 198 -44.69 29.61 48.99
C ASP A 198 -46.05 30.21 48.56
N ASP A 199 -47.10 29.49 48.99
CA ASP A 199 -48.29 29.88 49.77
C ASP A 199 -49.02 31.23 49.53
N ASP A 200 -50.30 31.14 49.11
CA ASP A 200 -51.50 31.59 49.87
C ASP A 200 -52.78 30.94 49.28
#